data_AF-A0A194AGU3-F1
#
_entry.id   AF-A0A194AGU3-F1
#
_cell.length_a   1.000
_cell.length_b   1.000
_cell.length_c   1.000
_cell.angle_alpha   90.00
_cell.angle_beta   90.00
_cell.angle_gamma   90.00
#
_symmetry.space_group_name_H-M   'P 1'
#
loop_
_entity.id
_entity.type
_entity.pdbx_description
1 polymer ?
#
loop_
_entity_poly.entity_id
_entity_poly.type
_entity_poly.pdbx_seq_one_letter_code
_entity_poly.pdbx_strand_id
1 'polypeptide(L)'
;MPFGGGAMTYAAETIDRRERAHAPVSELPRANVWMETNLPWNASFWEQLQSKTLMRLNPHWHIDKNKGTGFPVEDVLVETDFRTTPQIIAGQGTFRAVFPEIGLTLAARSCENGQNTCLSFSVEEKNGSFSGEDAARTMQYWLPSLREYYRLYETNGLKHRVWRFFMNKVMLTMNPTQRRICGFMFKLTVLECLLIIILGVGWFYYGA
;
A
#
# COMPACT_ATOMS: atom_id res chain seq x y z
N MET A 1 -64.79 9.58 -4.48
CA MET A 1 -63.54 9.70 -5.26
C MET A 1 -62.36 9.72 -4.30
N PRO A 2 -61.57 8.64 -4.17
CA PRO A 2 -60.27 8.67 -3.51
C PRO A 2 -59.16 8.63 -4.56
N PHE A 3 -58.21 9.57 -4.46
CA PHE A 3 -57.00 9.61 -5.28
C PHE A 3 -56.01 8.56 -4.78
N GLY A 4 -55.67 7.59 -5.64
CA GLY A 4 -54.65 6.59 -5.40
C GLY A 4 -53.26 7.20 -5.49
N GLY A 5 -52.58 7.30 -4.35
CA GLY A 5 -51.15 7.63 -4.28
C GLY A 5 -50.32 6.38 -4.57
N GLY A 6 -49.81 6.27 -5.81
CA GLY A 6 -48.82 5.26 -6.17
C GLY A 6 -47.48 5.59 -5.53
N ALA A 7 -47.04 4.76 -4.57
CA ALA A 7 -45.70 4.82 -4.04
C ALA A 7 -44.72 4.28 -5.09
N MET A 8 -43.99 5.18 -5.76
CA MET A 8 -42.81 4.82 -6.54
C MET A 8 -41.71 4.38 -5.56
N THR A 9 -41.54 3.07 -5.42
CA THR A 9 -40.35 2.46 -4.83
C THR A 9 -39.16 2.72 -5.75
N TYR A 10 -38.42 3.78 -5.46
CA TYR A 10 -37.07 3.97 -5.98
C TYR A 10 -36.18 2.89 -5.35
N ALA A 11 -36.14 1.72 -5.98
CA ALA A 11 -35.05 0.78 -5.80
C ALA A 11 -33.80 1.46 -6.35
N ALA A 12 -33.11 2.21 -5.49
CA ALA A 12 -31.76 2.65 -5.76
C ALA A 12 -30.92 1.38 -5.90
N GLU A 13 -30.64 1.02 -7.14
CA GLU A 13 -29.65 0.04 -7.53
C GLU A 13 -28.30 0.58 -7.04
N THR A 14 -28.01 0.36 -5.76
CA THR A 14 -26.66 0.38 -5.22
C THR A 14 -25.93 -0.75 -5.92
N ILE A 15 -25.45 -0.47 -7.13
CA ILE A 15 -24.41 -1.25 -7.79
C ILE A 15 -23.32 -1.40 -6.73
N ASP A 16 -23.23 -2.61 -6.20
CA ASP A 16 -22.28 -2.94 -5.16
C ASP A 16 -20.89 -2.72 -5.76
N ARG A 17 -20.24 -1.61 -5.38
CA ARG A 17 -18.87 -1.28 -5.82
C ARG A 17 -17.89 -2.40 -5.50
N ARG A 18 -18.27 -3.35 -4.62
CA ARG A 18 -17.52 -4.55 -4.26
C ARG A 18 -17.27 -5.49 -5.44
N GLU A 19 -18.15 -5.60 -6.44
CA GLU A 19 -17.95 -6.61 -7.50
C GLU A 19 -16.94 -6.21 -8.60
N ARG A 20 -16.63 -4.92 -8.79
CA ARG A 20 -15.91 -4.46 -9.99
C ARG A 20 -14.38 -4.35 -9.86
N ALA A 21 -13.79 -4.62 -8.70
CA ALA A 21 -12.37 -4.31 -8.47
C ALA A 21 -11.55 -5.42 -7.80
N HIS A 22 -12.15 -6.59 -7.51
CA HIS A 22 -11.41 -7.68 -6.88
C HIS A 22 -10.94 -8.68 -7.92
N ALA A 23 -9.64 -8.98 -7.89
CA ALA A 23 -9.10 -10.09 -8.66
C ALA A 23 -9.79 -11.40 -8.20
N PRO A 24 -10.02 -12.36 -9.12
CA PRO A 24 -10.56 -13.65 -8.73
C PRO A 24 -9.64 -14.32 -7.70
N VAL A 25 -10.22 -15.09 -6.77
CA VAL A 25 -9.50 -15.72 -5.65
C VAL A 25 -8.29 -16.54 -6.13
N SER A 26 -8.35 -17.11 -7.33
CA SER A 26 -7.25 -17.86 -7.95
C SER A 26 -6.00 -17.03 -8.27
N GLU A 27 -6.14 -15.71 -8.43
CA GLU A 27 -5.05 -14.76 -8.73
C GLU A 27 -4.49 -14.10 -7.47
N LEU A 28 -5.10 -14.32 -6.30
CA LEU A 28 -4.61 -13.76 -5.05
C LEU A 28 -3.29 -14.42 -4.63
N PRO A 29 -2.36 -13.67 -4.02
CA PRO A 29 -1.12 -14.23 -3.52
C PRO A 29 -1.43 -15.28 -2.46
N ARG A 30 -0.80 -16.46 -2.59
CA ARG A 30 -1.03 -17.58 -1.67
C ARG A 30 -0.16 -17.42 -0.43
N ALA A 31 -0.74 -17.69 0.74
CA ALA A 31 0.00 -17.74 1.99
C ALA A 31 1.15 -18.77 1.90
N ASN A 32 2.27 -18.46 2.54
CA ASN A 32 3.50 -19.25 2.58
C ASN A 32 4.19 -19.47 1.22
N VAL A 33 3.75 -18.78 0.16
CA VAL A 33 4.45 -18.77 -1.13
C VAL A 33 5.41 -17.58 -1.17
N TRP A 34 6.65 -17.87 -1.54
CA TRP A 34 7.70 -16.87 -1.68
C TRP A 34 7.61 -16.18 -3.05
N MET A 35 7.57 -14.86 -3.04
CA MET A 35 7.63 -13.99 -4.20
C MET A 35 9.04 -13.41 -4.33
N GLU A 36 9.68 -13.64 -5.47
CA GLU A 36 10.97 -13.06 -5.79
C GLU A 36 10.84 -11.57 -6.14
N THR A 37 11.77 -10.74 -5.64
CA THR A 37 11.76 -9.30 -5.91
C THR A 37 12.73 -8.89 -7.01
N ASN A 38 13.70 -9.75 -7.34
CA ASN A 38 14.85 -9.48 -8.21
C ASN A 38 15.68 -8.29 -7.73
N LEU A 39 15.79 -8.13 -6.41
CA LEU A 39 16.54 -7.08 -5.75
C LEU A 39 17.54 -7.72 -4.77
N PRO A 40 18.82 -7.31 -4.78
CA PRO A 40 19.82 -7.87 -3.88
C PRO A 40 19.45 -7.61 -2.42
N TRP A 41 19.88 -8.47 -1.51
CA TRP A 41 19.60 -8.32 -0.09
C TRP A 41 20.37 -7.13 0.51
N ASN A 42 19.66 -6.20 1.12
CA ASN A 42 20.21 -5.02 1.79
C ASN A 42 19.84 -5.06 3.28
N ALA A 43 20.73 -5.60 4.10
CA ALA A 43 20.53 -5.72 5.55
C ALA A 43 20.18 -4.38 6.21
N SER A 44 20.86 -3.29 5.81
CA SER A 44 20.66 -1.97 6.41
C SER A 44 19.24 -1.45 6.24
N PHE A 45 18.59 -1.76 5.12
CA PHE A 45 17.19 -1.39 4.89
C PHE A 45 16.27 -2.11 5.87
N TRP A 46 16.42 -3.44 5.99
CA TRP A 46 15.55 -4.27 6.81
C TRP A 46 15.72 -3.99 8.30
N GLU A 47 16.95 -3.71 8.75
CA GLU A 47 17.25 -3.32 10.13
C GLU A 47 16.71 -1.94 10.50
N GLN A 48 16.68 -0.99 9.56
CA GLN A 48 16.19 0.36 9.78
C GLN A 48 14.69 0.53 9.54
N LEU A 49 14.02 -0.51 9.03
CA LEU A 49 12.61 -0.45 8.70
C LEU A 49 11.75 -0.37 9.98
N GLN A 50 11.15 0.79 10.21
CA GLN A 50 10.29 1.03 11.37
C GLN A 50 8.90 0.41 11.19
N SER A 51 8.29 -0.10 12.28
CA SER A 51 6.93 -0.68 12.27
C SER A 51 5.89 0.24 11.64
N LYS A 52 5.91 1.52 12.01
CA LYS A 52 4.98 2.52 11.47
C LYS A 52 5.17 2.74 9.97
N THR A 53 6.41 2.75 9.50
CA THR A 53 6.71 2.86 8.06
C THR A 53 6.17 1.65 7.33
N LEU A 54 6.46 0.44 7.81
CA LEU A 54 5.99 -0.80 7.22
C LEU A 54 4.46 -0.84 7.09
N MET A 55 3.74 -0.48 8.16
CA MET A 55 2.27 -0.41 8.13
C MET A 55 1.77 0.59 7.08
N ARG A 56 2.42 1.76 6.96
CA ARG A 56 2.03 2.82 6.02
C ARG A 56 2.32 2.49 4.55
N LEU A 57 3.15 1.48 4.30
CA LEU A 57 3.38 0.93 2.97
C LEU A 57 2.15 0.21 2.44
N ASN A 58 1.25 -0.24 3.30
CA ASN A 58 -0.04 -0.71 2.84
C ASN A 58 -0.87 0.48 2.31
N PRO A 59 -1.29 0.49 1.03
CA PRO A 59 -2.00 1.62 0.46
C PRO A 59 -3.45 1.74 0.93
N HIS A 60 -4.02 0.70 1.54
CA HIS A 60 -5.41 0.63 1.99
C HIS A 60 -5.58 0.86 3.49
N TRP A 61 -4.48 0.81 4.25
CA TRP A 61 -4.53 1.05 5.69
C TRP A 61 -4.56 2.54 6.00
N HIS A 62 -5.63 2.96 6.65
CA HIS A 62 -5.70 4.25 7.31
C HIS A 62 -5.22 4.08 8.76
N ILE A 63 -4.09 4.71 9.07
CA ILE A 63 -3.43 4.56 10.38
C ILE A 63 -3.55 5.87 11.14
N ASP A 64 -4.35 5.85 12.19
CA ASP A 64 -4.62 7.02 12.99
C ASP A 64 -3.41 7.44 13.83
N LYS A 65 -3.41 8.71 14.28
CA LYS A 65 -2.39 9.18 15.22
C LYS A 65 -2.54 8.40 16.53
N ASN A 66 -1.41 7.91 17.05
CA ASN A 66 -1.38 7.04 18.22
C ASN A 66 -2.14 7.66 19.41
N LYS A 67 -3.16 6.96 19.90
CA LYS A 67 -3.95 7.30 21.09
C LYS A 67 -3.88 6.17 22.14
N GLY A 68 -2.71 5.57 22.36
CA GLY A 68 -2.49 4.58 23.44
C GLY A 68 -1.47 3.49 23.13
N THR A 69 -1.75 2.27 23.57
CA THR A 69 -1.00 1.06 23.23
C THR A 69 -1.45 0.50 21.89
N GLY A 70 -0.62 0.67 20.86
CA GLY A 70 -0.87 0.19 19.50
C GLY A 70 -1.38 1.24 18.51
N PHE A 71 -1.38 0.88 17.23
CA PHE A 71 -1.84 1.74 16.14
C PHE A 71 -3.25 1.34 15.73
N PRO A 72 -4.24 2.25 15.77
CA PRO A 72 -5.55 2.00 15.17
C PRO A 72 -5.38 1.96 13.65
N VAL A 73 -5.90 0.90 13.04
CA VAL A 73 -5.89 0.66 11.61
C VAL A 73 -7.31 0.42 11.15
N GLU A 74 -7.75 1.25 10.21
CA GLU A 74 -8.94 1.02 9.39
C GLU A 74 -8.44 0.49 8.03
N ASP A 75 -8.74 -0.77 7.71
CA ASP A 75 -8.44 -1.35 6.40
C ASP A 75 -9.61 -1.11 5.45
N VAL A 76 -9.46 -0.10 4.59
CA VAL A 76 -10.48 0.32 3.63
C VAL A 76 -10.76 -0.76 2.57
N LEU A 77 -9.85 -1.72 2.37
CA LEU A 77 -10.05 -2.77 1.37
C LEU A 77 -11.03 -3.86 1.82
N VAL A 78 -10.96 -4.23 3.09
CA VAL A 78 -11.77 -5.30 3.69
C VAL A 78 -12.82 -4.77 4.67
N GLU A 79 -12.88 -3.45 4.84
CA GLU A 79 -13.85 -2.74 5.70
C GLU A 79 -13.76 -3.21 7.18
N THR A 80 -12.54 -3.49 7.65
CA THR A 80 -12.29 -3.94 9.02
C THR A 80 -11.45 -2.94 9.80
N ASP A 81 -11.81 -2.75 11.07
CA ASP A 81 -11.04 -1.97 12.03
C ASP A 81 -10.34 -2.88 13.03
N PHE A 82 -9.05 -2.64 13.25
CA PHE A 82 -8.28 -3.34 14.26
C PHE A 82 -7.21 -2.44 14.87
N ARG A 83 -6.65 -2.87 16.00
CA ARG A 83 -5.47 -2.24 16.59
C ARG A 83 -4.33 -3.22 16.50
N THR A 84 -3.17 -2.77 16.03
CA THR A 84 -1.99 -3.63 15.96
C THR A 84 -0.73 -2.96 16.47
N THR A 85 0.13 -3.75 17.12
CA THR A 85 1.49 -3.37 17.51
C THR A 85 2.48 -4.31 16.84
N PRO A 86 2.99 -3.97 15.63
CA PRO A 86 3.81 -4.90 14.87
C PRO A 86 5.13 -5.15 15.58
N GLN A 87 5.47 -6.43 15.73
CA GLN A 87 6.77 -6.86 16.24
C GLN A 87 7.68 -7.14 15.05
N ILE A 88 8.72 -6.31 14.91
CA ILE A 88 9.74 -6.49 13.87
C ILE A 88 10.91 -7.27 14.47
N ILE A 89 11.30 -8.34 13.77
CA ILE A 89 12.45 -9.17 14.06
C ILE A 89 13.31 -9.16 12.81
N ALA A 90 14.41 -8.41 12.85
CA ALA A 90 15.42 -8.41 11.80
C ALA A 90 16.61 -9.30 12.24
N GLY A 91 17.07 -10.15 11.33
CA GLY A 91 18.19 -11.07 11.55
C GLY A 91 19.12 -11.13 10.34
N GLN A 92 20.19 -11.92 10.44
CA GLN A 92 21.10 -12.11 9.32
C GLN A 92 20.39 -12.81 8.15
N GLY A 93 20.13 -12.05 7.08
CA GLY A 93 19.49 -12.56 5.88
C GLY A 93 17.99 -12.87 6.04
N THR A 94 17.36 -12.47 7.15
CA THR A 94 15.93 -12.67 7.39
C THR A 94 15.30 -11.46 8.04
N PHE A 95 14.03 -11.24 7.75
CA PHE A 95 13.21 -10.21 8.35
C PHE A 95 11.81 -10.77 8.56
N ARG A 96 11.21 -10.47 9.71
CA ARG A 96 9.84 -10.88 10.03
C ARG A 96 9.12 -9.74 10.72
N ALA A 97 7.93 -9.42 10.26
CA ALA A 97 7.00 -8.52 10.93
C ALA A 97 5.74 -9.29 11.30
N VAL A 98 5.51 -9.44 12.60
CA VAL A 98 4.35 -10.14 13.16
C VAL A 98 3.31 -9.12 13.60
N PHE A 99 2.06 -9.34 13.22
CA PHE A 99 0.88 -8.56 13.59
C PHE A 99 -0.04 -9.45 14.43
N PRO A 100 0.23 -9.57 15.75
CA PRO A 100 -0.40 -10.59 16.60
C PRO A 100 -1.93 -10.52 16.65
N GLU A 101 -2.49 -9.32 16.48
CA GLU A 101 -3.92 -9.04 16.63
C GLU A 101 -4.75 -9.52 15.44
N ILE A 102 -4.14 -9.57 14.25
CA ILE A 102 -4.77 -10.08 13.01
C ILE A 102 -4.18 -11.41 12.55
N GLY A 103 -3.25 -11.98 13.34
CA GLY A 103 -2.59 -13.25 13.01
C GLY A 103 -1.72 -13.22 11.75
N LEU A 104 -1.43 -12.03 11.22
CA LEU A 104 -0.65 -11.86 9.99
C LEU A 104 0.85 -11.83 10.31
N THR A 105 1.63 -12.53 9.51
CA THR A 105 3.10 -12.42 9.51
C THR A 105 3.55 -12.08 8.10
N LEU A 106 4.37 -11.05 7.97
CA LEU A 106 5.12 -10.75 6.77
C LEU A 106 6.57 -11.20 6.97
N ALA A 107 7.16 -11.87 5.99
CA ALA A 107 8.53 -12.34 6.03
C ALA A 107 9.30 -11.89 4.79
N ALA A 108 10.58 -11.58 4.97
CA ALA A 108 11.55 -11.44 3.90
C ALA A 108 12.78 -12.28 4.20
N ARG A 109 13.43 -12.82 3.16
CA ARG A 109 14.70 -13.52 3.30
C ARG A 109 15.62 -13.25 2.13
N SER A 110 16.92 -13.36 2.40
CA SER A 110 17.97 -13.44 1.41
C SER A 110 17.84 -14.75 0.64
N CYS A 111 17.80 -14.66 -0.67
CA CYS A 111 17.78 -15.77 -1.61
C CYS A 111 19.06 -15.70 -2.47
N GLU A 112 19.49 -16.83 -3.02
CA GLU A 112 20.65 -16.89 -3.94
C GLU A 112 21.91 -16.20 -3.38
N ASN A 113 22.25 -16.47 -2.11
CA ASN A 113 23.39 -15.87 -1.41
C ASN A 113 23.37 -14.32 -1.39
N GLY A 114 22.20 -13.71 -1.36
CA GLY A 114 22.05 -12.25 -1.29
C GLY A 114 21.91 -11.56 -2.65
N GLN A 115 21.94 -12.31 -3.76
CA GLN A 115 21.65 -11.74 -5.08
C GLN A 115 20.16 -11.41 -5.26
N ASN A 116 19.29 -12.07 -4.48
CA ASN A 116 17.86 -11.81 -4.52
C ASN A 116 17.25 -11.72 -3.11
N THR A 117 16.10 -11.08 -3.02
CA THR A 117 15.28 -10.98 -1.83
C THR A 117 13.91 -11.60 -2.13
N CYS A 118 13.49 -12.54 -1.30
CA CYS A 118 12.19 -13.16 -1.41
C CYS A 118 11.26 -12.61 -0.31
N LEU A 119 10.00 -12.35 -0.64
CA LEU A 119 8.96 -11.92 0.30
C LEU A 119 7.90 -13.01 0.42
N SER A 120 7.36 -13.23 1.61
CA SER A 120 6.17 -14.07 1.79
C SER A 120 5.31 -13.51 2.91
N PHE A 121 4.10 -14.04 3.02
CA PHE A 121 3.26 -13.80 4.18
C PHE A 121 2.66 -15.12 4.67
N SER A 122 2.26 -15.15 5.93
CA SER A 122 1.48 -16.24 6.51
C SER A 122 0.37 -15.66 7.36
N VAL A 123 -0.74 -16.37 7.47
CA VAL A 123 -1.83 -16.01 8.37
C VAL A 123 -2.09 -17.18 9.31
N GLU A 124 -2.23 -16.87 10.58
CA GLU A 124 -2.78 -17.76 11.60
C GLU A 124 -4.16 -17.23 11.97
N GLU A 125 -5.21 -17.95 11.60
CA GLU A 125 -6.57 -17.53 11.90
C GLU A 125 -6.77 -17.44 13.42
N LYS A 126 -6.95 -16.21 13.92
CA LYS A 126 -7.28 -15.91 15.30
C LYS A 126 -8.65 -15.25 15.36
N ASN A 127 -9.58 -15.88 16.09
CA ASN A 127 -10.85 -15.30 16.53
C ASN A 127 -11.65 -14.49 15.48
N GLY A 128 -11.61 -14.90 14.21
CA GLY A 128 -12.60 -14.54 13.19
C GLY A 128 -12.65 -13.09 12.69
N SER A 129 -11.73 -12.20 13.07
CA SER A 129 -11.75 -10.80 12.60
C SER A 129 -11.01 -10.56 11.28
N PHE A 130 -10.16 -11.50 10.85
CA PHE A 130 -9.37 -11.36 9.62
C PHE A 130 -9.20 -12.73 8.96
N SER A 131 -9.89 -12.95 7.83
CA SER A 131 -9.86 -14.23 7.13
C SER A 131 -8.58 -14.40 6.30
N GLY A 132 -8.25 -15.64 5.92
CA GLY A 132 -7.15 -15.91 4.99
C GLY A 132 -7.34 -15.22 3.63
N GLU A 133 -8.58 -15.02 3.19
CA GLU A 133 -8.90 -14.31 1.95
C GLU A 133 -8.64 -12.80 2.09
N ASP A 134 -9.07 -12.20 3.20
CA ASP A 134 -8.80 -10.79 3.52
C ASP A 134 -7.29 -10.52 3.54
N ALA A 135 -6.53 -11.42 4.16
CA ALA A 135 -5.07 -11.35 4.17
C ALA A 135 -4.48 -11.40 2.76
N ALA A 136 -4.96 -12.30 1.90
CA ALA A 136 -4.48 -12.42 0.53
C ALA A 136 -4.78 -11.15 -0.29
N ARG A 137 -5.97 -10.58 -0.14
CA ARG A 137 -6.36 -9.30 -0.76
C ARG A 137 -5.49 -8.15 -0.28
N THR A 138 -5.28 -8.04 1.03
CA THR A 138 -4.41 -7.02 1.62
C THR A 138 -2.96 -7.17 1.11
N MET A 139 -2.45 -8.40 1.00
CA MET A 139 -1.09 -8.69 0.50
C MET A 139 -0.91 -8.41 -0.99
N GLN A 140 -1.96 -8.54 -1.80
CA GLN A 140 -1.92 -8.24 -3.23
C GLN A 140 -1.39 -6.83 -3.51
N TYR A 141 -1.73 -5.87 -2.65
CA TYR A 141 -1.29 -4.48 -2.80
C TYR A 141 -0.10 -4.13 -1.90
N TRP A 142 0.00 -4.75 -0.72
CA TRP A 142 1.07 -4.44 0.22
C TRP A 142 2.43 -4.98 -0.23
N LEU A 143 2.51 -6.21 -0.76
CA LEU A 143 3.78 -6.80 -1.20
C LEU A 143 4.42 -6.00 -2.37
N PRO A 144 3.70 -5.61 -3.43
CA PRO A 144 4.26 -4.75 -4.47
C PRO A 144 4.68 -3.37 -3.95
N SER A 145 3.89 -2.76 -3.06
CA SER A 145 4.22 -1.47 -2.45
C SER A 145 5.51 -1.54 -1.62
N LEU A 146 5.68 -2.61 -0.84
CA LEU A 146 6.91 -2.87 -0.10
C LEU A 146 8.11 -3.10 -1.03
N ARG A 147 7.93 -3.88 -2.10
CA ARG A 147 8.96 -4.10 -3.13
C ARG A 147 9.39 -2.78 -3.78
N GLU A 148 8.45 -1.93 -4.17
CA GLU A 148 8.76 -0.64 -4.77
C GLU A 148 9.46 0.29 -3.79
N TYR A 149 9.03 0.31 -2.53
CA TYR A 149 9.72 1.05 -1.48
C TYR A 149 11.15 0.53 -1.28
N TYR A 150 11.34 -0.78 -1.26
CA TYR A 150 12.64 -1.41 -1.13
C TYR A 150 13.58 -1.07 -2.30
N ARG A 151 13.07 -1.09 -3.53
CA ARG A 151 13.82 -0.69 -4.74
C ARG A 151 14.40 0.73 -4.65
N LEU A 152 13.69 1.65 -4.00
CA LEU A 152 14.18 3.02 -3.80
C LEU A 152 15.41 3.11 -2.88
N TYR A 153 15.62 2.10 -2.03
CA TYR A 153 16.74 2.03 -1.10
C TYR A 153 18.00 1.40 -1.70
N GLU A 154 17.89 0.70 -2.83
CA GLU A 154 19.04 0.11 -3.54
C GLU A 154 19.87 1.19 -4.25
N THR A 155 19.23 2.12 -4.95
CA THR A 155 19.95 3.14 -5.73
C THR A 155 20.31 4.34 -4.85
N ASN A 156 21.61 4.63 -4.70
CA ASN A 156 22.13 5.69 -3.82
C ASN A 156 22.20 7.10 -4.46
N GLY A 157 21.51 7.35 -5.57
CA GLY A 157 21.53 8.65 -6.25
C GLY A 157 20.86 9.78 -5.45
N LEU A 158 21.28 11.03 -5.69
CA LEU A 158 20.66 12.23 -5.10
C LEU A 158 19.14 12.30 -5.35
N LYS A 159 18.72 11.93 -6.56
CA LYS A 159 17.30 11.78 -6.93
C LYS A 159 16.55 10.83 -5.97
N HIS A 160 17.16 9.70 -5.62
CA HIS A 160 16.57 8.72 -4.72
C HIS A 160 16.52 9.22 -3.29
N ARG A 161 17.51 10.01 -2.83
CA ARG A 161 17.46 10.65 -1.51
C ARG A 161 16.29 11.64 -1.40
N VAL A 162 16.11 12.49 -2.41
CA VAL A 162 14.96 13.42 -2.48
C VAL A 162 13.64 12.64 -2.51
N TRP A 163 13.58 11.57 -3.29
CA TRP A 163 12.38 10.74 -3.38
C TRP A 163 12.08 10.00 -2.07
N ARG A 164 13.10 9.44 -1.38
CA ARG A 164 12.95 8.83 -0.05
C ARG A 164 12.43 9.87 0.96
N PHE A 165 12.96 11.09 0.93
CA PHE A 165 12.46 12.17 1.77
C PHE A 165 10.99 12.49 1.48
N PHE A 166 10.63 12.65 0.21
CA PHE A 166 9.26 12.89 -0.22
C PHE A 166 8.31 11.76 0.20
N MET A 167 8.70 10.50 -0.02
CA MET A 167 7.93 9.32 0.40
C MET A 167 7.70 9.32 1.92
N ASN A 168 8.78 9.49 2.70
CA ASN A 168 8.71 9.39 4.16
C ASN A 168 7.94 10.55 4.80
N LYS A 169 8.06 11.77 4.25
CA LYS A 169 7.43 12.97 4.83
C LYS A 169 6.05 13.27 4.27
N VAL A 170 5.83 13.07 2.98
CA VAL A 170 4.60 13.50 2.29
C VAL A 170 3.71 12.30 2.03
N MET A 171 4.20 11.27 1.31
CA MET A 171 3.32 10.18 0.89
C MET A 171 2.86 9.32 2.07
N LEU A 172 3.78 8.90 2.94
CA LEU A 172 3.47 8.00 4.06
C LEU A 172 2.68 8.69 5.18
N THR A 173 2.65 10.02 5.24
CA THR A 173 1.87 10.77 6.25
C THR A 173 0.42 11.02 5.82
N MET A 174 0.12 10.91 4.53
CA MET A 174 -1.20 11.12 3.96
C MET A 174 -2.10 9.88 4.08
N ASN A 175 -3.39 10.14 4.29
CA ASN A 175 -4.45 9.12 4.25
C ASN A 175 -4.61 8.55 2.83
N PRO A 176 -5.16 7.33 2.66
CA PRO A 176 -5.38 6.74 1.33
C PRO A 176 -6.14 7.66 0.37
N THR A 177 -7.19 8.34 0.84
CA THR A 177 -7.96 9.32 0.06
C THR A 177 -7.11 10.53 -0.35
N GLN A 178 -6.29 11.05 0.57
CA GLN A 178 -5.38 12.16 0.28
C GLN A 178 -4.29 11.76 -0.71
N ARG A 179 -3.75 10.54 -0.63
CA ARG A 179 -2.78 10.04 -1.61
C ARG A 179 -3.37 9.97 -3.03
N ARG A 180 -4.62 9.52 -3.16
CA ARG A 180 -5.33 9.52 -4.45
C ARG A 180 -5.49 10.94 -4.99
N ILE A 181 -6.00 11.87 -4.19
CA ILE A 181 -6.19 13.28 -4.58
C ILE A 181 -4.85 13.92 -4.94
N CYS A 182 -3.82 13.72 -4.13
CA CYS A 182 -2.47 14.22 -4.38
C CYS A 182 -1.90 13.67 -5.70
N GLY A 183 -2.11 12.38 -5.99
CA GLY A 183 -1.73 11.78 -7.27
C GLY A 183 -2.45 12.40 -8.47
N PHE A 184 -3.75 12.72 -8.34
CA PHE A 184 -4.49 13.43 -9.38
C PHE A 184 -3.98 14.85 -9.57
N MET A 185 -3.80 15.60 -8.48
CA MET A 185 -3.27 16.96 -8.52
C MET A 185 -1.86 17.01 -9.13
N PHE A 186 -0.98 16.09 -8.74
CA PHE A 186 0.37 16.00 -9.29
C PHE A 186 0.35 15.71 -10.80
N LYS A 187 -0.51 14.81 -11.28
CA LYS A 187 -0.67 14.55 -12.72
C LYS A 187 -1.13 15.81 -13.46
N LEU A 188 -2.07 16.57 -12.90
CA LEU A 188 -2.52 17.83 -13.47
C LEU A 188 -1.40 18.87 -13.50
N THR A 189 -0.62 19.01 -12.42
CA THR A 189 0.52 19.93 -12.38
C THR A 189 1.59 19.56 -13.40
N VAL A 190 1.89 18.27 -13.58
CA VAL A 190 2.85 17.82 -14.61
C VAL A 190 2.32 18.13 -16.02
N LEU A 191 1.04 17.91 -16.27
CA LEU A 191 0.40 18.24 -17.54
C LEU A 191 0.44 19.75 -17.81
N GLU A 192 0.19 20.56 -16.79
CA GLU A 192 0.26 22.01 -16.84
C GLU A 192 1.68 22.50 -17.12
N CYS A 193 2.69 21.99 -16.42
CA CYS A 193 4.09 22.30 -16.71
C CYS A 193 4.48 21.93 -18.15
N LEU A 194 4.01 20.78 -18.65
CA LEU A 194 4.26 20.35 -20.02
C LEU A 194 3.60 21.29 -21.05
N LEU A 195 2.38 21.75 -20.78
CA LEU A 195 1.67 22.71 -21.63
C LEU A 195 2.40 24.06 -21.67
N ILE A 196 2.88 24.55 -20.51
CA ILE A 196 3.69 25.78 -20.43
C ILE A 196 4.98 25.65 -21.26
N ILE A 197 5.66 24.49 -21.18
CA ILE A 197 6.87 24.24 -21.99
C ILE A 197 6.55 24.26 -23.49
N ILE A 198 5.47 23.59 -23.92
CA ILE A 198 5.06 23.57 -25.33
C ILE A 198 4.74 24.98 -25.84
N LEU A 199 3.98 25.76 -25.07
CA LEU A 199 3.66 27.14 -25.41
C LEU A 199 4.92 28.02 -25.46
N GLY A 200 5.85 27.85 -24.52
CA GLY A 200 7.12 28.58 -24.51
C GLY A 200 7.99 28.26 -25.73
N VAL A 201 8.09 26.98 -26.10
CA VAL A 201 8.80 26.55 -27.32
C VAL A 201 8.10 27.06 -28.58
N GLY A 202 6.77 26.94 -28.65
CA GLY A 202 5.99 27.45 -29.79
C GLY A 202 6.16 28.96 -29.97
N TRP A 203 6.11 29.72 -28.87
CA TRP A 203 6.37 31.16 -28.89
C TRP A 203 7.78 31.49 -29.39
N PHE A 204 8.80 30.75 -28.93
CA PHE A 204 10.18 30.98 -29.34
C PHE A 204 10.42 30.74 -30.85
N TYR A 205 9.76 29.74 -31.44
CA TYR A 205 9.94 29.38 -32.85
C TYR A 205 9.04 30.14 -33.84
N TYR A 206 7.82 30.51 -33.43
CA TYR A 206 6.83 31.11 -34.33
C TYR A 206 6.47 32.57 -34.00
N GLY A 207 6.85 33.04 -32.80
CA GLY A 207 6.59 34.41 -32.33
C GLY A 207 7.77 35.37 -32.50
N ALA A 208 8.96 34.86 -32.87
CA ALA A 208 10.13 35.64 -33.28
C ALA A 208 10.24 35.65 -34.81
#